data_AF-A0A246AGD9-F1
#
_entry.id   AF-A0A246AGD9-F1
#
_cell.length_a   1.000
_cell.length_b   1.000
_cell.length_c   1.000
_cell.angle_alpha   90.00
_cell.angle_beta   90.00
_cell.angle_gamma   90.00
#
_symmetry.space_group_name_H-M   'P 1'
#
loop_
_entity.id
_entity.type
_entity.pdbx_description
1 polymer ?
#
loop_
_entity_poly.entity_id
_entity_poly.type
_entity_poly.pdbx_seq_one_letter_code
_entity_poly.pdbx_strand_id
1 'polypeptide(L)'
;MKIVTKLILLLSVFLGNRSLAQPYTLQSVGLSKPFSLSIYFRNGGKGAFVKYQGQTHIIALRIKSYHVDKSGRRDGQPDVETLVWDELIDGKINGRYGLTQTINGIDNIWYLRNKDNKRFKLQNMEHKGDHNDDQYLLHGALIRFNHFDNNKLNIQYPDGKRFNAALPDFDSPNAARQSTIADYNFDGYDDLAFSIPDAGMGVYRMFSIWLYNPVSKRFDQLSEPDYGKAGCSCLCDVTLDQKRKLFLTSCRGGAKWWQDQYRFTANNRLVWVRSAAQHQN
;
A
#
# COMPACT_ATOMS: atom_id res chain seq x y z
N MET A 1 19.18 36.78 -37.24
CA MET A 1 18.90 36.66 -35.79
C MET A 1 17.90 35.51 -35.62
N LYS A 2 18.36 34.32 -35.22
CA LYS A 2 17.54 33.09 -35.28
C LYS A 2 16.62 33.01 -34.06
N ILE A 3 15.32 32.95 -34.33
CA ILE A 3 14.25 32.67 -33.37
C ILE A 3 14.45 31.22 -32.90
N VAL A 4 14.86 31.03 -31.65
CA VAL A 4 14.88 29.71 -31.03
C VAL A 4 13.57 29.57 -30.25
N THR A 5 12.57 29.01 -30.92
CA THR A 5 11.33 28.55 -30.30
C THR A 5 11.68 27.46 -29.29
N LYS A 6 11.69 27.80 -28.00
CA LYS A 6 11.79 26.81 -26.93
C LYS A 6 10.48 26.01 -26.92
N LEU A 7 10.51 24.85 -27.54
CA LEU A 7 9.49 23.82 -27.41
C LEU A 7 9.55 23.31 -25.96
N ILE A 8 8.68 23.83 -25.09
CA ILE A 8 8.52 23.31 -23.73
C ILE A 8 7.76 22.00 -23.86
N LEU A 9 8.51 20.89 -23.84
CA LEU A 9 7.97 19.55 -23.76
C LEU A 9 7.34 19.40 -22.36
N LEU A 10 6.01 19.51 -22.27
CA LEU A 10 5.25 19.12 -21.07
C LEU A 10 5.46 17.61 -20.89
N LEU A 11 6.42 17.24 -20.05
CA LEU A 11 6.52 15.88 -19.52
C LEU A 11 5.53 15.79 -18.37
N SER A 12 4.25 15.60 -18.69
CA SER A 12 3.28 15.09 -17.74
C SER A 12 3.78 13.71 -17.31
N VAL A 13 4.39 13.64 -16.12
CA VAL A 13 4.69 12.39 -15.45
C VAL A 13 3.34 11.78 -15.08
N PHE A 14 2.76 11.07 -16.05
CA PHE A 14 1.83 10.00 -15.75
C PHE A 14 2.62 9.00 -14.92
N LEU A 15 2.58 9.14 -13.60
CA LEU A 15 2.84 8.02 -12.72
C LEU A 15 1.80 6.97 -13.11
N GLY A 16 2.22 6.03 -13.96
CA GLY A 16 1.44 4.91 -14.40
C GLY A 16 1.03 4.12 -13.16
N ASN A 17 -0.16 4.41 -12.66
CA ASN A 17 -0.75 3.73 -11.53
C ASN A 17 -1.28 2.38 -12.02
N ARG A 18 -0.37 1.45 -12.33
CA ARG A 18 -0.74 0.05 -12.39
C ARG A 18 -0.83 -0.44 -10.95
N SER A 19 -2.07 -0.57 -10.45
CA SER A 19 -2.31 -1.37 -9.26
C SER A 19 -1.74 -2.75 -9.57
N LEU A 20 -0.67 -3.15 -8.88
CA LEU A 20 -0.10 -4.47 -9.02
C LEU A 20 -1.18 -5.45 -8.57
N ALA A 21 -1.72 -6.22 -9.51
CA ALA A 21 -2.88 -7.07 -9.28
C ALA A 21 -2.57 -8.07 -8.16
N GLN A 22 -3.17 -7.84 -7.00
CA GLN A 22 -3.15 -8.75 -5.88
C GLN A 22 -4.53 -9.34 -5.66
N PRO A 23 -4.60 -10.58 -5.14
CA PRO A 23 -3.47 -11.47 -4.79
C PRO A 23 -2.71 -12.02 -5.99
N TYR A 24 -1.46 -12.46 -5.74
CA TYR A 24 -0.74 -13.29 -6.70
C TYR A 24 -1.06 -14.76 -6.48
N THR A 25 -1.48 -15.47 -7.52
CA THR A 25 -1.70 -16.92 -7.47
C THR A 25 -0.44 -17.64 -7.89
N LEU A 26 0.09 -18.48 -7.00
CA LEU A 26 1.37 -19.15 -7.15
C LEU A 26 1.18 -20.67 -7.21
N GLN A 27 1.98 -21.35 -8.03
CA GLN A 27 2.01 -22.81 -8.09
C GLN A 27 3.44 -23.34 -7.99
N SER A 28 3.64 -24.41 -7.24
CA SER A 28 4.93 -25.09 -7.15
C SER A 28 5.27 -25.83 -8.46
N VAL A 29 6.53 -25.75 -8.90
CA VAL A 29 7.00 -26.43 -10.11
C VAL A 29 7.93 -27.61 -9.79
N GLY A 30 7.97 -28.60 -10.68
CA GLY A 30 8.87 -29.75 -10.57
C GLY A 30 8.46 -30.82 -9.56
N LEU A 31 7.21 -30.80 -9.08
CA LEU A 31 6.63 -31.85 -8.24
C LEU A 31 5.66 -32.71 -9.05
N SER A 32 5.57 -34.01 -8.72
CA SER A 32 4.55 -34.92 -9.27
C SER A 32 3.13 -34.50 -8.87
N LYS A 33 2.98 -33.85 -7.71
CA LYS A 33 1.74 -33.25 -7.22
C LYS A 33 2.04 -31.80 -6.83
N PRO A 34 1.79 -30.83 -7.73
CA PRO A 34 2.01 -29.42 -7.41
C PRO A 34 0.99 -28.94 -6.38
N PHE A 35 1.40 -28.01 -5.52
CA PHE A 35 0.51 -27.25 -4.66
C PHE A 35 0.40 -25.81 -5.17
N SER A 36 -0.74 -25.19 -4.89
CA SER A 36 -1.01 -23.80 -5.25
C SER A 36 -1.43 -23.00 -4.02
N LEU A 37 -1.14 -21.70 -4.03
CA LEU A 37 -1.52 -20.76 -2.99
C LEU A 37 -1.68 -19.36 -3.56
N SER A 38 -2.44 -18.51 -2.88
CA SER A 38 -2.46 -17.08 -3.11
C SER A 38 -1.60 -16.38 -2.06
N ILE A 39 -0.78 -15.42 -2.48
CA ILE A 39 -0.02 -14.54 -1.58
C ILE A 39 -0.54 -13.11 -1.70
N TYR A 40 -0.74 -12.48 -0.55
CA TYR A 40 -1.21 -11.10 -0.39
C TYR A 40 -0.14 -10.31 0.38
N PHE A 41 0.14 -9.07 0.00
CA PHE A 41 1.06 -8.17 0.73
C PHE A 41 1.00 -6.73 0.19
N ARG A 42 1.30 -5.71 0.98
CA ARG A 42 1.41 -4.32 0.49
C ARG A 42 2.80 -3.77 0.72
N ASN A 43 3.14 -2.66 0.06
CA ASN A 43 4.34 -1.83 0.19
C ASN A 43 5.41 -2.35 1.18
N GLY A 44 6.55 -2.83 0.68
CA GLY A 44 7.60 -3.37 1.54
C GLY A 44 7.24 -4.71 2.21
N GLY A 45 6.21 -5.41 1.70
CA GLY A 45 5.76 -6.71 2.18
C GLY A 45 4.94 -6.70 3.47
N LYS A 46 4.36 -5.57 3.84
CA LYS A 46 3.47 -5.43 5.01
C LYS A 46 2.12 -6.10 4.77
N GLY A 47 1.39 -6.38 5.86
CA GLY A 47 0.04 -6.94 5.76
C GLY A 47 -0.03 -8.35 5.14
N ALA A 48 1.09 -9.07 5.10
CA ALA A 48 1.24 -10.23 4.25
C ALA A 48 0.64 -11.51 4.86
N PHE A 49 0.04 -12.34 4.00
CA PHE A 49 -0.39 -13.68 4.35
C PHE A 49 -0.47 -14.58 3.10
N VAL A 50 -0.51 -15.89 3.31
CA VAL A 50 -0.80 -16.87 2.26
C VAL A 50 -2.10 -17.61 2.54
N LYS A 51 -2.76 -18.02 1.46
CA LYS A 51 -3.91 -18.92 1.50
C LYS A 51 -3.69 -20.06 0.51
N TYR A 52 -3.54 -21.28 1.01
CA TYR A 52 -3.40 -22.45 0.16
C TYR A 52 -4.71 -22.78 -0.55
N GLN A 53 -4.63 -23.19 -1.81
CA GLN A 53 -5.80 -23.61 -2.57
C GLN A 53 -6.47 -24.80 -1.89
N GLY A 54 -7.80 -24.74 -1.71
CA GLY A 54 -8.58 -25.75 -1.01
C GLY A 54 -8.58 -25.61 0.52
N GLN A 55 -7.87 -24.63 1.09
CA GLN A 55 -7.90 -24.34 2.53
C GLN A 55 -8.72 -23.07 2.82
N THR A 56 -9.40 -23.07 3.96
CA THR A 56 -10.16 -21.93 4.48
C THR A 56 -9.31 -21.00 5.33
N HIS A 57 -8.29 -21.55 5.99
CA HIS A 57 -7.40 -20.82 6.89
C HIS A 57 -6.34 -20.04 6.10
N ILE A 58 -5.96 -18.88 6.66
CA ILE A 58 -4.84 -18.07 6.19
C ILE A 58 -3.64 -18.30 7.10
N ILE A 59 -2.43 -18.14 6.57
CA ILE A 59 -1.19 -18.21 7.34
C ILE A 59 -0.51 -16.86 7.29
N ALA A 60 -0.31 -16.26 8.47
CA ALA A 60 0.31 -14.95 8.59
C ALA A 60 1.78 -15.00 8.15
N LEU A 61 2.20 -13.97 7.42
CA LEU A 61 3.59 -13.78 7.03
C LEU A 61 4.17 -12.57 7.75
N ARG A 62 5.33 -12.74 8.39
CA ARG A 62 6.07 -11.63 8.99
C ARG A 62 7.25 -11.27 8.11
N ILE A 63 7.36 -9.99 7.75
CA ILE A 63 8.50 -9.52 6.96
C ILE A 63 9.80 -9.81 7.71
N LYS A 64 10.74 -10.49 7.03
CA LYS A 64 12.07 -10.79 7.54
C LYS A 64 13.10 -9.84 6.94
N SER A 65 13.00 -9.56 5.65
CA SER A 65 13.84 -8.59 4.98
C SER A 65 13.12 -7.97 3.78
N TYR A 66 13.33 -6.68 3.60
CA TYR A 66 12.91 -5.92 2.43
C TYR A 66 14.11 -5.10 1.95
N HIS A 67 14.45 -5.26 0.67
CA HIS A 67 15.54 -4.51 0.04
C HIS A 67 15.04 -3.90 -1.26
N VAL A 68 15.40 -2.65 -1.49
CA VAL A 68 15.14 -1.97 -2.75
C VAL A 68 16.48 -1.74 -3.44
N ASP A 69 16.70 -2.46 -4.53
CA ASP A 69 17.82 -2.17 -5.41
C ASP A 69 17.44 -1.02 -6.33
N LYS A 70 18.21 0.05 -6.20
CA LYS A 70 18.08 1.27 -7.00
C LYS A 70 19.27 1.46 -7.93
N SER A 71 20.13 0.45 -8.08
CA SER A 71 21.31 0.47 -8.95
C SER A 71 20.90 0.23 -10.41
N GLY A 72 20.27 1.23 -11.01
CA GLY A 72 19.86 1.24 -12.42
C GLY A 72 19.52 2.65 -12.91
N ARG A 73 19.88 3.69 -12.15
CA ARG A 73 19.40 5.06 -12.38
C ARG A 73 20.00 5.79 -13.58
N ARG A 74 20.77 5.12 -14.45
CA ARG A 74 21.38 5.75 -15.63
C ARG A 74 20.52 5.63 -16.90
N ASP A 75 19.61 4.68 -16.96
CA ASP A 75 18.81 4.36 -18.16
C ASP A 75 17.29 4.34 -17.92
N GLY A 76 16.83 4.67 -16.71
CA GLY A 76 15.40 4.80 -16.40
C GLY A 76 14.69 3.48 -16.08
N GLN A 77 15.42 2.41 -15.76
CA GLN A 77 14.85 1.13 -15.34
C GLN A 77 14.20 1.21 -13.95
N PRO A 78 13.13 0.44 -13.69
CA PRO A 78 12.35 0.47 -12.45
C PRO A 78 13.13 -0.11 -11.24
N ASP A 79 12.82 0.39 -10.04
CA ASP A 79 13.33 -0.16 -8.77
C ASP A 79 12.96 -1.66 -8.66
N VAL A 80 13.91 -2.47 -8.18
CA VAL A 80 13.71 -3.90 -7.94
C VAL A 80 13.59 -4.15 -6.44
N GLU A 81 12.45 -4.69 -6.02
CA GLU A 81 12.18 -5.00 -4.62
C GLU A 81 12.42 -6.48 -4.35
N THR A 82 13.22 -6.80 -3.35
CA THR A 82 13.40 -8.19 -2.86
C THR A 82 12.75 -8.32 -1.49
N LEU A 83 11.84 -9.30 -1.38
CA LEU A 83 11.01 -9.52 -0.20
C LEU A 83 11.24 -10.93 0.33
N VAL A 84 11.40 -11.06 1.64
CA VAL A 84 11.47 -12.34 2.33
C VAL A 84 10.60 -12.29 3.58
N TRP A 85 9.75 -13.29 3.77
CA TRP A 85 8.88 -13.43 4.92
C TRP A 85 9.14 -14.73 5.68
N ASP A 86 8.95 -14.68 7.00
CA ASP A 86 8.76 -15.87 7.84
C ASP A 86 7.28 -16.27 7.83
N GLU A 87 7.00 -17.55 7.57
CA GLU A 87 5.69 -18.17 7.74
C GLU A 87 5.45 -18.50 9.22
N LEU A 88 4.36 -17.99 9.79
CA LEU A 88 4.04 -18.17 11.21
C LEU A 88 2.86 -19.11 11.41
N ILE A 89 3.09 -20.21 12.12
CA ILE A 89 2.05 -21.14 12.59
C ILE A 89 2.22 -21.30 14.09
N ASP A 90 1.17 -21.00 14.85
CA ASP A 90 1.17 -21.03 16.33
C ASP A 90 2.36 -20.25 16.95
N GLY A 91 2.70 -19.11 16.35
CA GLY A 91 3.82 -18.26 16.76
C GLY A 91 5.22 -18.79 16.42
N LYS A 92 5.33 -19.98 15.80
CA LYS A 92 6.59 -20.58 15.38
C LYS A 92 6.83 -20.36 13.88
N ILE A 93 8.11 -20.19 13.52
CA ILE A 93 8.51 -20.08 12.12
C ILE A 93 8.47 -21.47 11.49
N ASN A 94 7.55 -21.69 10.57
CA ASN A 94 7.35 -22.98 9.91
C ASN A 94 7.97 -23.07 8.51
N GLY A 95 8.26 -21.91 7.91
CA GLY A 95 8.90 -21.80 6.62
C GLY A 95 9.24 -20.35 6.29
N ARG A 96 9.73 -20.12 5.07
CA ARG A 96 9.99 -18.78 4.55
C ARG A 96 9.57 -18.67 3.10
N TYR A 97 9.03 -17.52 2.74
CA TYR A 97 8.75 -17.15 1.36
C TYR A 97 9.74 -16.10 0.91
N GLY A 98 10.10 -16.12 -0.37
CA GLY A 98 10.78 -14.98 -0.98
C GLY A 98 10.39 -14.80 -2.44
N LEU A 99 10.41 -13.54 -2.87
CA LEU A 99 10.18 -13.15 -4.26
C LEU A 99 10.91 -11.85 -4.56
N THR A 100 11.07 -11.60 -5.85
CA THR A 100 11.49 -10.30 -6.37
C THR A 100 10.28 -9.66 -7.08
N GLN A 101 10.11 -8.36 -6.91
CA GLN A 101 9.03 -7.57 -7.50
C GLN A 101 9.62 -6.43 -8.31
N THR A 102 9.07 -6.25 -9.51
CA THR A 102 9.41 -5.19 -10.45
C THR A 102 8.12 -4.52 -10.95
N ILE A 103 8.23 -3.49 -11.76
CA ILE A 103 7.05 -2.87 -12.42
C ILE A 103 6.28 -3.86 -13.30
N ASN A 104 6.96 -4.91 -13.79
CA ASN A 104 6.39 -5.89 -14.73
C ASN A 104 5.73 -7.07 -14.01
N GLY A 105 5.80 -7.14 -12.68
CA GLY A 105 5.23 -8.22 -11.88
C GLY A 105 6.23 -8.81 -10.90
N ILE A 106 6.03 -10.08 -10.55
CA ILE A 106 6.85 -10.81 -9.59
C ILE A 106 7.59 -11.97 -10.24
N ASP A 107 8.81 -12.21 -9.78
CA ASP A 107 9.70 -13.26 -10.24
C ASP A 107 10.51 -13.86 -9.08
N ASN A 108 11.40 -14.81 -9.39
CA ASN A 108 12.29 -15.48 -8.42
C ASN A 108 11.56 -15.98 -7.15
N ILE A 109 10.36 -16.53 -7.34
CA ILE A 109 9.45 -16.88 -6.25
C ILE A 109 9.80 -18.25 -5.68
N TRP A 110 9.91 -18.35 -4.36
CA TRP A 110 10.24 -19.61 -3.68
C TRP A 110 9.61 -19.72 -2.30
N TYR A 111 9.46 -20.97 -1.84
CA TYR A 111 9.10 -21.32 -0.46
C TYR A 111 10.14 -22.29 0.11
N LEU A 112 10.71 -22.00 1.27
CA LEU A 112 11.60 -22.87 2.04
C LEU A 112 10.82 -23.41 3.23
N ARG A 113 10.60 -24.72 3.27
CA ARG A 113 9.90 -25.38 4.37
C ARG A 113 10.89 -25.79 5.46
N ASN A 114 10.65 -25.42 6.72
CA ASN A 114 11.64 -25.66 7.78
C ASN A 114 11.72 -27.12 8.21
N LYS A 115 10.60 -27.86 8.20
CA LYS A 115 10.57 -29.24 8.74
C LYS A 115 11.54 -30.20 8.05
N ASP A 116 11.88 -29.94 6.80
CA ASP A 116 12.74 -30.78 5.96
C ASP A 116 13.75 -29.99 5.13
N ASN A 117 13.88 -28.68 5.37
CA ASN A 117 14.71 -27.74 4.60
C ASN A 117 14.49 -27.80 3.08
N LYS A 118 13.31 -28.26 2.64
CA LYS A 118 13.01 -28.39 1.21
C LYS A 118 12.63 -27.03 0.64
N ARG A 119 13.34 -26.61 -0.41
CA ARG A 119 13.03 -25.41 -1.19
C ARG A 119 12.16 -25.79 -2.40
N PHE A 120 11.07 -25.07 -2.56
CA PHE A 120 10.15 -25.18 -3.67
C PHE A 120 10.26 -23.93 -4.52
N LYS A 121 10.47 -24.11 -5.83
CA LYS A 121 10.31 -23.04 -6.80
C LYS A 121 8.82 -22.85 -7.07
N LEU A 122 8.36 -21.60 -7.05
CA LEU A 122 7.00 -21.24 -7.36
C LEU A 122 6.97 -20.42 -8.66
N GLN A 123 5.88 -20.49 -9.39
CA GLN A 123 5.62 -19.66 -10.56
C GLN A 123 4.32 -18.88 -10.36
N ASN A 124 4.30 -17.63 -10.80
CA ASN A 124 3.07 -16.86 -10.87
C ASN A 124 2.18 -17.44 -11.97
N MET A 125 0.94 -17.76 -11.63
CA MET A 125 -0.06 -18.24 -12.57
C MET A 125 -0.79 -17.01 -13.11
N GLU A 126 -0.73 -16.79 -14.43
CA GLU A 126 -1.48 -15.71 -15.06
C GLU A 126 -2.95 -15.80 -14.66
N HIS A 127 -3.44 -14.77 -13.97
CA HIS A 127 -4.84 -14.67 -13.63
C HIS A 127 -5.54 -13.86 -14.71
N LYS A 128 -6.57 -14.45 -15.34
CA LYS A 128 -7.62 -13.65 -16.00
C LYS A 128 -8.39 -13.00 -14.85
N GLY A 129 -8.12 -11.73 -14.59
CA GLY A 129 -8.55 -11.04 -13.39
C GLY A 129 -10.06 -11.09 -13.22
N ASP A 130 -10.52 -11.75 -12.16
CA ASP A 130 -11.73 -11.29 -11.49
C ASP A 130 -11.33 -10.04 -10.71
N HIS A 131 -12.14 -9.00 -10.81
CA HIS A 131 -12.05 -7.79 -10.01
C HIS A 131 -12.46 -8.08 -8.55
N ASN A 132 -11.72 -9.00 -7.90
CA ASN A 132 -12.00 -9.46 -6.56
C ASN A 132 -11.44 -8.49 -5.52
N ASP A 133 -12.05 -8.50 -4.34
CA ASP A 133 -11.57 -7.75 -3.18
C ASP A 133 -10.09 -8.12 -2.87
N ASP A 134 -9.24 -7.10 -2.77
CA ASP A 134 -7.89 -7.23 -2.23
C ASP A 134 -7.96 -7.33 -0.69
N GLN A 135 -6.94 -7.94 -0.10
CA GLN A 135 -6.95 -8.28 1.32
C GLN A 135 -5.59 -8.11 1.98
N TYR A 136 -5.59 -7.64 3.22
CA TYR A 136 -4.40 -7.56 4.08
C TYR A 136 -4.66 -8.20 5.43
N LEU A 137 -3.61 -8.73 6.04
CA LEU A 137 -3.62 -9.16 7.44
C LEU A 137 -2.73 -8.24 8.26
N LEU A 138 -3.32 -7.29 8.97
CA LEU A 138 -2.59 -6.31 9.78
C LEU A 138 -3.04 -6.38 11.23
N HIS A 139 -2.09 -6.53 12.16
CA HIS A 139 -2.35 -6.71 13.60
C HIS A 139 -3.37 -7.82 13.92
N GLY A 140 -3.38 -8.87 13.10
CA GLY A 140 -4.33 -9.98 13.17
C GLY A 140 -5.73 -9.69 12.61
N ALA A 141 -6.02 -8.45 12.22
CA ALA A 141 -7.26 -8.09 11.56
C ALA A 141 -7.15 -8.36 10.06
N LEU A 142 -8.15 -9.05 9.50
CA LEU A 142 -8.28 -9.31 8.07
C LEU A 142 -9.08 -8.18 7.43
N ILE A 143 -8.39 -7.37 6.63
CA ILE A 143 -8.94 -6.23 5.91
C ILE A 143 -9.28 -6.66 4.50
N ARG A 144 -10.47 -6.31 4.02
CA ARG A 144 -10.94 -6.57 2.65
C ARG A 144 -11.50 -5.30 2.05
N PHE A 145 -11.13 -5.02 0.83
CA PHE A 145 -11.58 -3.83 0.10
C PHE A 145 -11.41 -4.05 -1.40
N ASN A 146 -12.00 -3.19 -2.22
CA ASN A 146 -11.89 -3.29 -3.66
C ASN A 146 -11.13 -2.08 -4.26
N HIS A 147 -10.44 -2.30 -5.37
CA HIS A 147 -9.66 -1.25 -6.05
C HIS A 147 -10.45 -0.43 -7.09
N PHE A 148 -11.56 -0.95 -7.62
CA PHE A 148 -12.21 -0.46 -8.85
C PHE A 148 -13.75 -0.40 -8.80
N ASP A 149 -14.43 -1.43 -8.27
CA ASP A 149 -15.85 -1.66 -8.53
C ASP A 149 -16.77 -1.26 -7.38
N ASN A 150 -16.23 -1.19 -6.16
CA ASN A 150 -17.02 -0.82 -4.99
C ASN A 150 -16.20 -0.07 -3.94
N ASN A 151 -16.90 0.57 -3.02
CA ASN A 151 -16.30 1.35 -1.95
C ASN A 151 -16.36 0.67 -0.58
N LYS A 152 -16.59 -0.64 -0.52
CA LYS A 152 -16.73 -1.34 0.76
C LYS A 152 -15.36 -1.57 1.40
N LEU A 153 -15.23 -1.21 2.67
CA LEU A 153 -14.16 -1.63 3.55
C LEU A 153 -14.75 -2.57 4.61
N ASN A 154 -14.26 -3.80 4.65
CA ASN A 154 -14.58 -4.78 5.69
C ASN A 154 -13.32 -5.09 6.50
N ILE A 155 -13.42 -5.01 7.83
CA ILE A 155 -12.35 -5.42 8.74
C ILE A 155 -12.91 -6.49 9.68
N GLN A 156 -12.32 -7.68 9.64
CA GLN A 156 -12.63 -8.77 10.54
C GLN A 156 -11.52 -8.90 11.59
N TYR A 157 -11.86 -8.72 12.86
CA TYR A 157 -10.91 -8.74 13.97
C TYR A 157 -10.72 -10.16 14.55
N PRO A 158 -9.60 -10.41 15.26
CA PRO A 158 -9.32 -11.70 15.90
C PRO A 158 -10.40 -12.17 16.88
N ASP A 159 -11.12 -11.24 17.52
CA ASP A 159 -12.21 -11.56 18.44
C ASP A 159 -13.55 -11.86 17.74
N GLY A 160 -13.52 -12.01 16.41
CA GLY A 160 -14.69 -12.32 15.59
C GLY A 160 -15.56 -11.12 15.24
N LYS A 161 -15.33 -9.95 15.86
CA LYS A 161 -16.09 -8.73 15.52
C LYS A 161 -15.75 -8.26 14.11
N ARG A 162 -16.72 -7.63 13.47
CA ARG A 162 -16.59 -7.06 12.13
C ARG A 162 -16.86 -5.57 12.18
N PHE A 163 -16.08 -4.81 11.41
CA PHE A 163 -16.30 -3.40 11.15
C PHE A 163 -16.50 -3.23 9.64
N ASN A 164 -17.48 -2.41 9.27
CA ASN A 164 -17.77 -2.07 7.89
C ASN A 164 -17.78 -0.55 7.77
N ALA A 165 -17.15 -0.04 6.71
CA ALA A 165 -17.19 1.36 6.34
C ALA A 165 -17.31 1.51 4.82
N ALA A 166 -17.70 2.69 4.38
CA ALA A 166 -17.59 3.10 2.99
C ALA A 166 -16.32 3.94 2.83
N LEU A 167 -15.50 3.58 1.86
CA LEU A 167 -14.41 4.39 1.34
C LEU A 167 -14.97 5.47 0.41
N PRO A 168 -14.21 6.53 0.12
CA PRO A 168 -14.58 7.47 -0.94
C PRO A 168 -14.82 6.76 -2.26
N ASP A 169 -15.89 7.16 -2.96
CA ASP A 169 -16.25 6.64 -4.27
C ASP A 169 -15.47 7.34 -5.38
N PHE A 170 -15.46 6.78 -6.57
CA PHE A 170 -14.74 7.33 -7.71
C PHE A 170 -15.57 8.36 -8.46
N ASP A 171 -15.00 9.53 -8.69
CA ASP A 171 -15.60 10.53 -9.58
C ASP A 171 -15.31 10.25 -11.07
N SER A 172 -14.40 9.31 -11.35
CA SER A 172 -13.99 8.92 -12.70
C SER A 172 -14.10 7.41 -12.91
N PRO A 173 -14.68 6.94 -14.03
CA PRO A 173 -14.93 5.52 -14.29
C PRO A 173 -13.66 4.68 -14.46
N ASN A 174 -12.50 5.31 -14.71
CA ASN A 174 -11.21 4.63 -14.87
C ASN A 174 -10.28 4.84 -13.67
N ALA A 175 -10.80 5.40 -12.57
CA ALA A 175 -10.00 5.59 -11.36
C ALA A 175 -9.75 4.25 -10.66
N ALA A 176 -8.58 4.16 -10.03
CA ALA A 176 -8.22 3.06 -9.18
C ALA A 176 -7.92 3.60 -7.78
N ARG A 177 -8.51 2.95 -6.77
CA ARG A 177 -8.16 3.17 -5.37
C ARG A 177 -6.77 2.62 -5.13
N GLN A 178 -5.99 3.31 -4.33
CA GLN A 178 -4.73 2.82 -3.81
C GLN A 178 -4.87 2.55 -2.33
N SER A 179 -4.04 1.65 -1.84
CA SER A 179 -3.94 1.30 -0.44
C SER A 179 -2.48 1.40 -0.01
N THR A 180 -2.24 1.76 1.25
CA THR A 180 -0.89 1.88 1.83
C THR A 180 -0.91 1.52 3.30
N ILE A 181 0.17 0.87 3.75
CA ILE A 181 0.40 0.52 5.15
C ILE A 181 1.63 1.29 5.64
N ALA A 182 1.46 2.13 6.66
CA ALA A 182 2.53 2.90 7.28
C ALA A 182 2.13 3.34 8.69
N ASP A 183 3.09 3.65 9.53
CA ASP A 183 2.88 4.31 10.83
C ASP A 183 2.64 5.81 10.58
N TYR A 184 1.38 6.20 10.47
CA TYR A 184 0.97 7.57 10.10
C TYR A 184 1.02 8.51 11.30
N ASN A 185 0.75 8.02 12.52
CA ASN A 185 0.77 8.82 13.75
C ASN A 185 2.07 8.74 14.56
N PHE A 186 3.07 7.99 14.07
CA PHE A 186 4.42 7.86 14.64
C PHE A 186 4.45 7.18 16.01
N ASP A 187 3.52 6.26 16.26
CA ASP A 187 3.37 5.52 17.51
C ASP A 187 4.03 4.13 17.50
N GLY A 188 4.59 3.72 16.35
CA GLY A 188 5.25 2.45 16.14
C GLY A 188 4.33 1.33 15.65
N TYR A 189 3.04 1.58 15.46
CA TYR A 189 2.09 0.65 14.87
C TYR A 189 1.77 1.03 13.43
N ASP A 190 1.70 0.02 12.57
CA ASP A 190 1.31 0.24 11.18
C ASP A 190 -0.20 0.50 11.07
N ASP A 191 -0.57 1.54 10.35
CA ASP A 191 -1.94 1.95 10.08
C ASP A 191 -2.35 1.64 8.63
N LEU A 192 -3.61 1.93 8.30
CA LEU A 192 -4.17 1.73 6.97
C LEU A 192 -4.51 3.07 6.33
N ALA A 193 -4.15 3.22 5.06
CA ALA A 193 -4.62 4.33 4.25
C ALA A 193 -5.15 3.85 2.90
N PHE A 194 -6.17 4.54 2.43
CA PHE A 194 -6.74 4.39 1.10
C PHE A 194 -6.75 5.74 0.42
N SER A 195 -6.54 5.77 -0.90
CA SER A 195 -6.62 7.02 -1.65
C SER A 195 -7.24 6.85 -3.02
N ILE A 196 -7.90 7.89 -3.48
CA ILE A 196 -8.46 8.00 -4.84
C ILE A 196 -7.93 9.28 -5.49
N PRO A 197 -7.87 9.37 -6.84
CA PRO A 197 -7.64 10.66 -7.51
C PRO A 197 -8.69 11.69 -7.10
N ASP A 198 -8.34 12.98 -7.11
CA ASP A 198 -9.32 14.05 -6.90
C ASP A 198 -10.41 14.07 -7.97
N ALA A 199 -11.58 14.59 -7.59
CA ALA A 199 -12.78 14.68 -8.41
C ALA A 199 -12.64 15.49 -9.70
N GLY A 200 -11.60 16.33 -9.80
CA GLY A 200 -11.38 17.22 -10.92
C GLY A 200 -10.53 16.55 -12.00
N MET A 201 -9.26 16.93 -12.05
CA MET A 201 -8.33 16.48 -13.09
C MET A 201 -7.46 15.29 -12.66
N GLY A 202 -7.68 14.75 -11.45
CA GLY A 202 -6.84 13.69 -10.89
C GLY A 202 -5.37 14.13 -10.71
N VAL A 203 -5.15 15.41 -10.40
CA VAL A 203 -3.84 16.03 -10.20
C VAL A 203 -3.20 15.66 -8.86
N TYR A 204 -4.00 15.31 -7.86
CA TYR A 204 -3.53 14.78 -6.58
C TYR A 204 -4.46 13.65 -6.12
N ARG A 205 -4.07 12.94 -5.07
CA ARG A 205 -4.88 11.89 -4.46
C ARG A 205 -5.42 12.32 -3.11
N MET A 206 -6.69 12.04 -2.85
CA MET A 206 -7.34 12.28 -1.56
C MET A 206 -7.24 11.02 -0.71
N PHE A 207 -6.80 11.15 0.54
CA PHE A 207 -6.57 10.03 1.45
C PHE A 207 -7.67 9.91 2.50
N SER A 208 -8.00 8.67 2.82
CA SER A 208 -8.71 8.28 4.03
C SER A 208 -7.81 7.34 4.83
N ILE A 209 -7.63 7.62 6.12
CA ILE A 209 -6.66 6.94 6.98
C ILE A 209 -7.38 6.37 8.20
N TRP A 210 -6.99 5.16 8.60
CA TRP A 210 -7.48 4.46 9.78
C TRP A 210 -6.29 4.10 10.66
N LEU A 211 -6.23 4.71 11.84
CA LEU A 211 -5.17 4.51 12.83
C LEU A 211 -5.44 3.26 13.67
N TYR A 212 -4.42 2.43 13.89
CA TYR A 212 -4.52 1.30 14.78
C TYR A 212 -4.37 1.75 16.23
N ASN A 213 -5.36 1.42 17.05
CA ASN A 213 -5.32 1.61 18.48
C ASN A 213 -4.86 0.29 19.16
N PRO A 214 -3.66 0.22 19.74
CA PRO A 214 -3.13 -1.01 20.33
C PRO A 214 -3.85 -1.42 21.62
N VAL A 215 -4.51 -0.48 22.31
CA VAL A 215 -5.28 -0.76 23.54
C VAL A 215 -6.59 -1.47 23.20
N SER A 216 -7.38 -0.90 22.28
CA SER A 216 -8.64 -1.51 21.85
C SER A 216 -8.46 -2.61 20.81
N LYS A 217 -7.28 -2.68 20.17
CA LYS A 217 -6.97 -3.52 19.01
C LYS A 217 -7.94 -3.28 17.87
N ARG A 218 -8.24 -2.01 17.58
CA ARG A 218 -9.18 -1.57 16.53
C ARG A 218 -8.56 -0.51 15.65
N PHE A 219 -9.08 -0.41 14.44
CA PHE A 219 -8.79 0.68 13.53
C PHE A 219 -9.84 1.77 13.68
N ASP A 220 -9.41 2.97 14.01
CA ASP A 220 -10.25 4.16 14.15
C ASP A 220 -9.95 5.12 13.00
N GLN A 221 -10.98 5.64 12.33
CA GLN A 221 -10.77 6.59 11.24
C GLN A 221 -10.13 7.87 11.78
N LEU A 222 -9.06 8.32 11.12
CA LEU A 222 -8.39 9.56 11.44
C LEU A 222 -9.37 10.73 11.23
N SER A 223 -9.59 11.49 12.30
CA SER A 223 -10.34 12.73 12.22
C SER A 223 -9.55 13.77 11.42
N GLU A 224 -10.21 14.41 10.47
CA GLU A 224 -9.60 15.47 9.69
C GLU A 224 -9.21 16.68 10.58
N PRO A 225 -8.08 17.35 10.30
CA PRO A 225 -7.69 18.56 11.01
C PRO A 225 -8.59 19.74 10.64
N ASP A 226 -8.49 20.82 11.42
CA ASP A 226 -9.00 22.12 10.99
C ASP A 226 -8.12 22.67 9.85
N TYR A 227 -8.71 22.84 8.67
CA TYR A 227 -8.04 23.36 7.48
C TYR A 227 -8.06 24.89 7.37
N GLY A 228 -8.64 25.63 8.33
CA GLY A 228 -8.77 27.09 8.22
C GLY A 228 -7.45 27.85 8.02
N LYS A 229 -6.32 27.25 8.41
CA LYS A 229 -4.95 27.79 8.20
C LYS A 229 -4.15 27.06 7.11
N ALA A 230 -4.69 25.97 6.58
CA ALA A 230 -4.01 25.10 5.64
C ALA A 230 -4.15 25.62 4.20
N GLY A 231 -3.17 25.32 3.34
CA GLY A 231 -3.28 25.55 1.91
C GLY A 231 -4.16 24.51 1.22
N CYS A 232 -4.24 23.31 1.80
CA CYS A 232 -5.09 22.22 1.35
C CYS A 232 -6.38 22.12 2.17
N SER A 233 -7.44 21.68 1.51
CA SER A 233 -8.75 21.44 2.11
C SER A 233 -9.05 19.95 2.31
N CYS A 234 -8.03 19.10 2.24
CA CYS A 234 -8.13 17.64 2.39
C CYS A 234 -6.79 17.05 2.83
N LEU A 235 -6.81 15.79 3.26
CA LEU A 235 -5.62 14.96 3.36
C LEU A 235 -5.17 14.55 1.95
N CYS A 236 -4.55 15.48 1.24
CA CYS A 236 -4.16 15.31 -0.16
C CYS A 236 -2.68 14.90 -0.27
N ASP A 237 -2.33 13.99 -1.19
CA ASP A 237 -0.96 13.48 -1.44
C ASP A 237 -0.13 13.29 -0.17
N VAL A 238 -0.67 12.49 0.75
CA VAL A 238 -0.08 12.32 2.08
C VAL A 238 1.31 11.69 1.99
N THR A 239 2.28 12.34 2.64
CA THR A 239 3.63 11.81 2.83
C THR A 239 4.06 11.98 4.28
N LEU A 240 5.02 11.16 4.72
CA LEU A 240 5.47 11.10 6.11
C LEU A 240 6.96 11.44 6.21
N ASP A 241 7.30 12.40 7.07
CA ASP A 241 8.67 12.58 7.53
C ASP A 241 8.85 11.85 8.86
N GLN A 242 9.28 10.59 8.77
CA GLN A 242 9.48 9.72 9.92
C GLN A 242 10.53 10.25 10.91
N LYS A 243 11.57 10.94 10.43
CA LYS A 243 12.64 11.47 11.30
C LYS A 243 12.15 12.65 12.12
N ARG A 244 11.41 13.56 11.49
CA ARG A 244 10.88 14.77 12.16
C ARG A 244 9.50 14.55 12.78
N LYS A 245 8.89 13.37 12.59
CA LYS A 245 7.51 13.05 12.95
C LYS A 245 6.52 14.10 12.42
N LEU A 246 6.60 14.36 11.12
CA LEU A 246 5.70 15.30 10.43
C LEU A 246 4.81 14.54 9.46
N PHE A 247 3.52 14.81 9.56
CA PHE A 247 2.53 14.40 8.58
C PHE A 247 2.41 15.53 7.55
N LEU A 248 2.62 15.22 6.28
CA LEU A 248 2.67 16.21 5.21
C LEU A 248 1.53 15.96 4.23
N THR A 249 0.86 17.03 3.79
CA THR A 249 -0.12 16.98 2.71
C THR A 249 0.29 17.93 1.61
N SER A 250 -0.02 17.58 0.37
CA SER A 250 0.22 18.42 -0.79
C SER A 250 -0.98 18.44 -1.72
N CYS A 251 -1.29 19.61 -2.27
CA CYS A 251 -2.44 19.79 -3.15
C CYS A 251 -2.20 20.97 -4.09
N ARG A 252 -3.07 21.08 -5.09
CA ARG A 252 -3.09 22.21 -6.01
C ARG A 252 -4.26 23.14 -5.67
N GLY A 253 -3.94 24.39 -5.34
CA GLY A 253 -4.90 25.47 -5.15
C GLY A 253 -4.75 26.52 -6.27
N GLY A 254 -5.66 26.50 -7.24
CA GLY A 254 -5.56 27.35 -8.44
C GLY A 254 -4.28 27.06 -9.24
N ALA A 255 -3.47 28.11 -9.47
CA ALA A 255 -2.18 27.99 -10.18
C ALA A 255 -1.00 27.63 -9.27
N LYS A 256 -1.21 27.43 -7.96
CA LYS A 256 -0.14 27.17 -6.99
C LYS A 256 -0.24 25.77 -6.40
N TRP A 257 0.92 25.19 -6.10
CA TRP A 257 1.02 24.00 -5.27
C TRP A 257 1.24 24.41 -3.82
N TRP A 258 0.55 23.74 -2.91
CA TRP A 258 0.69 23.93 -1.48
C TRP A 258 1.24 22.66 -0.85
N GLN A 259 2.01 22.86 0.21
CA GLN A 259 2.41 21.79 1.12
C GLN A 259 2.13 22.23 2.54
N ASP A 260 1.32 21.45 3.24
CA ASP A 260 1.01 21.65 4.65
C ASP A 260 1.75 20.64 5.50
N GLN A 261 2.07 21.06 6.73
CA GLN A 261 2.75 20.24 7.71
C GLN A 261 1.91 20.19 8.97
N TYR A 262 1.73 18.98 9.48
CA TYR A 262 0.98 18.70 10.68
C TYR A 262 1.82 17.85 11.64
N ARG A 263 1.43 17.89 12.91
CA ARG A 263 1.91 16.98 13.95
C ARG A 263 0.74 16.32 14.65
N PHE A 264 0.95 15.09 15.07
CA PHE A 264 0.04 14.41 15.97
C PHE A 264 0.24 14.90 17.40
N THR A 265 -0.88 15.13 18.07
CA THR A 265 -0.95 15.25 19.53
C THR A 265 -1.00 13.86 20.17
N ALA A 266 -0.82 13.78 21.49
CA ALA A 266 -0.92 12.52 22.24
C ALA A 266 -2.27 11.79 22.09
N ASN A 267 -3.33 12.51 21.71
CA ASN A 267 -4.68 11.96 21.52
C ASN A 267 -4.99 11.66 20.04
N ASN A 268 -3.97 11.40 19.22
CA ASN A 268 -4.11 11.11 17.79
C ASN A 268 -4.83 12.18 16.95
N ARG A 269 -4.81 13.44 17.41
CA ARG A 269 -5.33 14.58 16.64
C ARG A 269 -4.22 15.24 15.83
N LEU A 270 -4.46 15.46 14.54
CA LEU A 270 -3.61 16.29 13.68
C LEU A 270 -3.78 17.77 14.02
N VAL A 271 -2.66 18.45 14.25
CA VAL A 271 -2.61 19.90 14.46
C VAL A 271 -1.70 20.51 13.41
N TRP A 272 -2.21 21.54 12.75
CA TRP A 272 -1.48 22.30 11.74
C TRP A 272 -0.25 22.97 12.36
N VAL A 273 0.88 22.91 11.65
CA VAL A 273 2.14 23.54 12.02
C VAL A 273 2.45 24.71 11.09
N ARG A 274 2.41 24.46 9.78
CA ARG A 274 2.67 25.49 8.76
C ARG A 274 2.20 25.06 7.37
N SER A 275 2.06 26.05 6.49
CA SER A 275 1.82 25.88 5.06
C SER A 275 2.88 26.63 4.26
N ALA A 276 3.28 26.08 3.12
CA ALA A 276 4.19 26.73 2.18
C ALA A 276 3.72 26.51 0.75
N ALA A 277 3.78 27.56 -0.06
CA ALA A 277 3.64 27.42 -1.51
C ALA A 277 4.91 26.75 -2.07
N GLN A 278 4.72 25.75 -2.91
CA GLN A 278 5.81 25.13 -3.65
C GLN A 278 6.01 25.88 -4.97
N HIS A 279 7.23 26.34 -5.20
CA HIS A 279 7.64 26.82 -6.52
C HIS A 279 8.00 25.61 -7.38
N GLN A 280 7.39 25.50 -8.56
CA GLN A 280 7.85 24.58 -9.58
C GLN A 280 9.21 25.08 -10.06
N ASN A 281 10.28 24.33 -9.76
CA ASN A 281 11.59 24.51 -10.39
C ASN A 281 11.58 23.87 -11.77
#